data_AF-A0A7X4ZA81-F1
#
_entry.id   AF-A0A7X4ZA81-F1
#
_cell.length_a   1.000
_cell.length_b   1.000
_cell.length_c   1.000
_cell.angle_alpha   90.00
_cell.angle_beta   90.00
_cell.angle_gamma   90.00
#
_symmetry.space_group_name_H-M   'P 1'
#
loop_
_entity.id
_entity.type
_entity.pdbx_description
1 polymer ?
#
loop_
_entity_poly.entity_id
_entity_poly.type
_entity_poly.pdbx_seq_one_letter_code
_entity_poly.pdbx_strand_id
1 'polypeptide(L)' 'MCNKNICNKDIREYAKNNGIPLWRIASKLGINDGNFSRKLRVELSEEKKTEIRAIIDSLTAE' A
#
# COMPACT_ATOMS: atom_id res chain seq x y z
N MET A 1 -18.46 -10.23 -10.80
CA MET A 1 -18.31 -10.55 -9.36
C MET A 1 -17.40 -9.52 -8.71
N CYS A 2 -17.90 -8.88 -7.65
CA CYS A 2 -17.27 -7.94 -6.70
C CYS A 2 -16.96 -6.49 -7.15
N ASN A 3 -17.65 -5.60 -6.45
CA ASN A 3 -17.83 -4.17 -6.67
C ASN A 3 -16.55 -3.33 -6.62
N LYS A 4 -16.48 -2.40 -7.57
CA LYS A 4 -15.45 -1.39 -7.80
C LYS A 4 -15.54 -0.25 -6.75
N ASN A 5 -15.41 -0.57 -5.48
CA ASN A 5 -15.12 0.44 -4.45
C ASN A 5 -13.65 0.24 -4.03
N ILE A 6 -12.74 0.93 -4.72
CA ILE A 6 -11.31 0.85 -4.42
C ILE A 6 -11.12 1.56 -3.07
N CYS A 7 -11.02 0.80 -1.99
CA CYS A 7 -10.57 1.31 -0.69
C CYS A 7 -9.08 1.71 -0.76
N ASN A 8 -8.66 2.61 0.12
CA ASN A 8 -7.27 3.06 0.26
C ASN A 8 -6.64 3.56 -1.05
N LYS A 9 -7.40 4.33 -1.86
CA LYS A 9 -6.88 4.97 -3.09
C LYS A 9 -5.71 5.88 -2.79
N ASP A 10 -5.75 6.59 -1.68
CA ASP A 10 -4.71 7.47 -1.17
C ASP A 10 -3.36 6.76 -1.09
N ILE A 11 -3.31 5.53 -0.55
CA ILE A 11 -2.06 4.75 -0.47
C ILE A 11 -1.57 4.36 -1.86
N ARG A 12 -2.48 3.94 -2.75
CA ARG A 12 -2.14 3.54 -4.11
C ARG A 12 -1.60 4.71 -4.93
N GLU A 13 -2.23 5.87 -4.81
CA GLU A 13 -1.79 7.11 -5.44
C GLU A 13 -0.47 7.59 -4.85
N TYR A 14 -0.29 7.51 -3.54
CA TYR A 14 0.94 7.89 -2.88
C TYR A 14 2.13 7.03 -3.33
N ALA A 15 1.94 5.70 -3.36
CA ALA A 15 2.96 4.77 -3.90
C ALA A 15 3.27 5.08 -5.37
N LYS A 16 2.24 5.33 -6.19
CA LYS A 16 2.39 5.66 -7.61
C LYS A 16 3.12 6.98 -7.84
N ASN A 17 2.80 8.02 -7.07
CA ASN A 17 3.44 9.34 -7.16
C ASN A 17 4.93 9.27 -6.80
N ASN A 18 5.28 8.40 -5.86
CA ASN A 18 6.67 8.11 -5.49
C ASN A 18 7.38 7.13 -6.44
N GLY A 19 6.68 6.58 -7.45
CA GLY A 19 7.25 5.57 -8.36
C GLY A 19 7.53 4.22 -7.69
N ILE A 20 6.96 3.96 -6.50
CA ILE A 20 7.18 2.73 -5.74
C ILE A 20 6.08 1.70 -6.09
N PRO A 21 6.47 0.50 -6.57
CA PRO A 21 5.50 -0.55 -6.84
C PRO A 21 5.05 -1.24 -5.54
N LEU A 22 3.77 -1.66 -5.50
CA LEU A 22 3.14 -2.24 -4.30
C LEU A 22 3.87 -3.48 -3.76
N TRP A 23 4.50 -4.27 -4.63
CA TRP A 23 5.27 -5.44 -4.23
C TRP A 23 6.50 -5.07 -3.39
N ARG A 24 7.11 -3.89 -3.61
CA ARG A 24 8.29 -3.45 -2.84
C ARG A 24 7.89 -3.10 -1.40
N ILE A 25 6.74 -2.46 -1.25
CA ILE A 25 6.10 -2.18 0.05
C ILE A 25 5.77 -3.49 0.77
N ALA A 26 5.16 -4.44 0.05
CA ALA A 26 4.84 -5.77 0.58
C ALA A 26 6.10 -6.51 1.06
N SER A 27 7.19 -6.42 0.29
CA SER A 27 8.49 -7.00 0.65
C SER A 27 9.07 -6.41 1.94
N LYS A 28 8.98 -5.09 2.14
CA LYS A 28 9.42 -4.44 3.40
C LYS A 28 8.51 -4.80 4.59
N LEU A 29 7.22 -4.97 4.35
CA LEU A 29 6.26 -5.46 5.34
C LEU A 29 6.42 -6.96 5.67
N GLY A 30 7.27 -7.70 4.95
CA GLY A 30 7.43 -9.15 5.13
C GLY A 30 6.20 -9.95 4.71
N ILE A 31 5.35 -9.39 3.84
CA ILE A 31 4.13 -10.04 3.35
C ILE A 31 4.20 -10.27 1.84
N ASN A 32 3.48 -11.26 1.36
CA ASN A 32 3.30 -11.47 -0.07
C ASN A 32 2.48 -10.32 -0.69
N ASP A 33 2.84 -9.86 -1.90
CA ASP A 33 2.10 -8.86 -2.69
C ASP A 33 0.61 -9.20 -2.79
N GLY A 34 0.26 -10.48 -3.00
CA GLY A 34 -1.13 -10.90 -3.07
C GLY A 34 -1.91 -10.66 -1.75
N ASN A 35 -1.25 -10.80 -0.60
CA ASN A 35 -1.83 -10.46 0.70
C ASN A 35 -1.98 -8.95 0.88
N PHE A 36 -0.97 -8.18 0.47
CA PHE A 36 -1.02 -6.72 0.52
C PHE A 36 -2.13 -6.16 -0.37
N SER A 37 -2.21 -6.62 -1.61
CA SER A 37 -3.25 -6.26 -2.57
C SER A 37 -4.66 -6.57 -2.08
N ARG A 38 -4.85 -7.69 -1.34
CA ARG A 38 -6.14 -7.99 -0.67
C ARG A 38 -6.41 -7.07 0.51
N LYS A 39 -5.41 -6.77 1.35
CA LYS A 39 -5.55 -5.83 2.48
C LYS A 39 -6.02 -4.46 2.02
N LEU A 40 -5.51 -3.97 0.89
CA LEU A 40 -5.92 -2.69 0.31
C LEU A 40 -7.38 -2.65 -0.20
N ARG A 41 -8.09 -3.80 -0.29
CA ARG A 41 -9.52 -3.85 -0.68
C ARG A 41 -10.47 -3.60 0.50
N VAL A 42 -9.96 -3.54 1.72
CA VAL A 42 -10.72 -3.25 2.94
C VAL A 42 -10.20 -1.95 3.52
N GLU A 43 -11.07 -1.14 4.13
CA GLU A 43 -10.65 0.09 4.80
C GLU A 43 -9.58 -0.22 5.86
N LEU A 44 -8.40 0.38 5.73
CA LEU A 44 -7.33 0.25 6.70
C LEU A 44 -7.50 1.28 7.82
N SER A 45 -7.12 0.92 9.04
CA SER A 45 -6.99 1.91 10.12
C SER A 45 -5.91 2.95 9.75
N GLU A 46 -6.09 4.19 10.19
CA GLU A 46 -5.15 5.29 9.94
C GLU A 46 -3.71 4.96 10.39
N GLU A 47 -3.55 4.18 11.46
CA GLU A 47 -2.24 3.69 11.91
C GLU A 47 -1.52 2.88 10.82
N LYS A 48 -2.25 1.95 10.18
CA LYS A 48 -1.71 1.12 9.09
C LYS A 48 -1.44 1.95 7.84
N LYS A 49 -2.27 2.95 7.55
CA LYS A 49 -2.01 3.86 6.43
C LYS A 49 -0.72 4.64 6.65
N THR A 50 -0.50 5.10 7.88
CA THR A 50 0.70 5.84 8.29
C THR A 50 1.96 4.97 8.20
N GLU A 51 1.89 3.73 8.69
CA GLU A 51 2.97 2.75 8.57
C GLU A 51 3.35 2.51 7.10
N ILE A 52 2.36 2.31 6.23
CA ILE A 52 2.60 2.10 4.79
C ILE A 52 3.23 3.34 4.14
N ARG A 53 2.76 4.54 4.48
CA ARG A 53 3.33 5.80 3.97
C ARG A 53 4.79 5.96 4.40
N ALA A 54 5.12 5.67 5.66
CA ALA A 54 6.49 5.72 6.15
C ALA A 54 7.42 4.72 5.43
N ILE A 55 6.90 3.53 5.08
CA ILE A 55 7.63 2.56 4.27
C ILE A 55 7.86 3.09 2.86
N ILE A 56 6.85 3.73 2.24
CA ILE A 56 6.99 4.34 0.91
C ILE A 56 8.06 5.44 0.96
N ASP A 57 8.03 6.33 1.95
CA ASP A 57 9.04 7.38 2.12
C ASP A 57 10.45 6.80 2.28
N SER A 58 10.58 5.74 3.09
CA SER A 58 11.86 5.04 3.26
C SER A 58 12.37 4.42 1.96
N LEU A 59 11.47 3.95 1.10
CA LEU A 59 11.79 3.36 -0.21
C LEU A 59 12.07 4.39 -1.30
N THR A 60 11.52 5.61 -1.18
CA THR A 60 11.79 6.74 -2.06
C THR A 60 13.13 7.39 -1.75
N ALA A 61 13.55 7.39 -0.48
CA ALA A 61 14.84 7.91 -0.04
C ALA A 61 16.03 6.96 -0.32
N GLU A 62 15.76 5.71 -0.70
CA GLU A 62 16.74 4.73 -1.24
C GLU A 62 17.07 5.02 -2.72
#